data_AF-A0A931IWF7-F1
#
_entry.id   AF-A0A931IWF7-F1
#
_cell.length_a   1.000
_cell.length_b   1.000
_cell.length_c   1.000
_cell.angle_alpha   90.00
_cell.angle_beta   90.00
_cell.angle_gamma   90.00
#
_symmetry.space_group_name_H-M   'P 1'
#
loop_
_entity.id
_entity.type
_entity.pdbx_description
1 polymer ?
#
loop_
_entity_poly.entity_id
_entity_poly.type
_entity_poly.pdbx_seq_one_letter_code
_entity_poly.pdbx_strand_id
1 'polypeptide(L)'
;MDGHGGLRGIQKFADWCGAVSGSAGPGPPAAVKPPSARCWARFSRNLRATGFAGLLAALGSGGAQATTWRVQPGQDLQAVLDRAADGDVVEVARGRYEGNFVIPKRLTLRGLERPTLSGGLKGHTLKIAASEAVVEGLLVTNSGDSLVDQNAGIWVAPGAHRVVVRRCGLSYNLFGLWIERANDVTVEGNTITGKRDYNSSQRGNGIQLYNTRGARILNNEISFVRDALYVDVSHDAIFRGNKLHHSRYGTHYMNSYRNLWEGNESYYNRGGLALMEVRDNVVRHNKTWGNSDHGIMLRTLTDSVIENNIIAGNARGLFIYDVEYATLKNNWVIDNQIGVHLAALSTRNTVQGNAFIANREPVKYVGTRDERWGGAKGEGNHFSNYLGWDRDGDGVGDLPYEANDLVDRLSWRHPSLRLLMGSPAVQSLRVVSQQFPVLRAPSVVDAHPRMQPPASNWKEWLGRHFSN
;
A
#
# COMPACT_ATOMS: atom_id res chain seq x y z
N MET A 1 1.73 -10.62 37.49
CA MET A 1 1.66 -9.63 38.59
C MET A 1 2.46 -8.45 38.13
N ASP A 2 1.75 -7.35 37.94
CA ASP A 2 2.06 -6.32 36.96
C ASP A 2 2.94 -5.22 37.54
N GLY A 3 3.88 -4.76 36.71
CA GLY A 3 4.69 -3.57 36.94
C GLY A 3 4.62 -2.70 35.69
N HIS A 4 3.61 -1.84 35.64
CA HIS A 4 3.42 -0.84 34.60
C HIS A 4 4.47 0.27 34.72
N GLY A 5 5.30 0.41 33.69
CA GLY A 5 6.16 1.57 33.50
C GLY A 5 6.34 1.84 32.01
N GLY A 6 5.79 2.96 31.52
CA GLY A 6 6.16 3.53 30.23
C GLY A 6 5.03 3.86 29.27
N LEU A 7 4.22 4.87 29.58
CA LEU A 7 3.44 5.62 28.59
C LEU A 7 3.39 7.11 28.99
N ARG A 8 4.41 7.87 28.58
CA ARG A 8 4.36 9.34 28.47
C ARG A 8 4.92 9.71 27.11
N GLY A 9 4.02 9.84 26.14
CA GLY A 9 4.34 10.13 24.74
C GLY A 9 3.12 10.18 23.81
N ILE A 10 1.90 10.03 24.33
CA ILE A 10 0.63 10.13 23.58
C ILE A 10 -0.33 11.01 24.38
N GLN A 11 0.04 12.27 24.60
CA GLN A 11 -0.84 13.27 25.23
C GLN A 11 -0.70 14.63 24.54
N LYS A 12 -0.66 14.64 23.20
CA LYS A 12 -0.85 15.83 22.36
C LYS A 12 -1.53 15.49 21.02
N PHE A 13 -2.63 14.72 21.09
CA PHE A 13 -3.52 14.53 19.93
C PHE A 13 -5.02 14.61 20.28
N ALA A 14 -5.36 14.87 21.56
CA ALA A 14 -6.74 14.91 22.05
C ALA A 14 -7.27 16.31 22.41
N ASP A 15 -6.50 17.38 22.18
CA ASP A 15 -6.92 18.76 22.49
C ASP A 15 -7.24 19.61 21.24
N TRP A 16 -7.50 18.97 20.09
CA TRP A 16 -7.89 19.66 18.85
C TRP A 16 -9.14 19.07 18.17
N CYS A 17 -10.03 18.48 18.97
CA CYS A 17 -11.41 18.23 18.59
C CYS A 17 -12.28 18.74 19.74
N GLY A 18 -12.68 20.02 19.64
CA GLY A 18 -13.51 20.67 20.64
C GLY A 18 -14.80 19.90 20.91
N ALA A 19 -15.01 19.56 22.17
CA ALA A 19 -16.29 19.12 22.69
C ALA A 19 -17.26 20.32 22.75
N VAL A 20 -18.48 20.12 22.24
CA VAL A 20 -19.66 20.81 22.77
C VAL A 20 -20.71 19.73 23.03
N SER A 21 -20.85 19.36 24.30
CA SER A 21 -22.05 18.74 24.84
C SER A 21 -23.00 19.85 25.29
N GLY A 22 -24.23 19.85 24.79
CA GLY A 22 -25.28 20.75 25.24
C GLY A 22 -26.65 20.29 24.76
N SER A 23 -27.33 19.51 25.58
CA SER A 23 -28.71 19.03 25.40
C SER A 23 -29.73 20.09 25.81
N ALA A 24 -30.63 20.50 24.91
CA ALA A 24 -31.97 21.03 25.24
C ALA A 24 -32.88 21.11 24.00
N GLY A 25 -34.01 20.37 24.04
CA GLY A 25 -35.33 20.74 23.50
C GLY A 25 -35.58 20.82 21.97
N PRO A 26 -36.68 20.24 21.44
CA PRO A 26 -37.00 20.28 20.02
C PRO A 26 -37.85 21.52 19.63
N GLY A 27 -37.51 22.16 18.52
CA GLY A 27 -38.31 23.20 17.86
C GLY A 27 -38.29 22.99 16.33
N PRO A 28 -39.39 23.31 15.60
CA PRO A 28 -39.59 22.89 14.22
C PRO A 28 -38.76 23.72 13.21
N PRO A 29 -38.48 23.17 12.01
CA PRO A 29 -37.51 23.76 11.09
C PRO A 29 -38.07 24.98 10.36
N ALA A 30 -37.31 26.07 10.37
CA ALA A 30 -37.55 27.24 9.54
C ALA A 30 -37.07 27.00 8.10
N ALA A 31 -37.92 27.39 7.14
CA ALA A 31 -37.75 27.19 5.71
C ALA A 31 -36.54 27.94 5.12
N VAL A 32 -35.67 27.21 4.43
CA VAL A 32 -34.61 27.76 3.59
C VAL A 32 -35.15 27.90 2.15
N LYS A 33 -35.32 29.14 1.68
CA LYS A 33 -35.55 29.45 0.26
C LYS A 33 -34.20 29.54 -0.48
N PRO A 34 -34.07 28.96 -1.68
CA PRO A 34 -32.86 29.11 -2.49
C PRO A 34 -32.86 30.46 -3.25
N PRO A 35 -31.71 31.11 -3.46
CA PRO A 35 -31.58 32.11 -4.49
C PRO A 35 -31.42 31.45 -5.87
N SER A 36 -32.22 31.96 -6.80
CA SER A 36 -32.38 31.56 -8.19
C SER A 36 -31.14 31.76 -9.06
N ALA A 37 -30.96 30.83 -10.01
CA ALA A 37 -30.11 30.95 -11.18
C ALA A 37 -30.58 32.06 -12.14
N ARG A 38 -29.63 32.87 -12.63
CA ARG A 38 -29.63 33.74 -13.84
C ARG A 38 -28.22 34.38 -13.88
N CYS A 39 -27.47 34.49 -14.97
CA CYS A 39 -27.69 34.21 -16.37
C CYS A 39 -26.29 34.17 -17.03
N TRP A 40 -26.02 33.16 -17.86
CA TRP A 40 -24.88 33.15 -18.77
C TRP A 40 -25.30 33.75 -20.13
N ALA A 41 -24.30 34.30 -20.84
CA ALA A 41 -24.27 34.76 -22.23
C ALA A 41 -24.44 36.27 -22.48
N ARG A 42 -23.37 36.90 -22.99
CA ARG A 42 -23.27 37.21 -24.43
C ARG A 42 -21.87 37.68 -24.84
N PHE A 43 -21.29 36.94 -25.76
CA PHE A 43 -20.23 37.37 -26.66
C PHE A 43 -20.84 38.25 -27.77
N SER A 44 -20.18 39.37 -28.09
CA SER A 44 -19.67 39.71 -29.43
C SER A 44 -19.82 41.19 -29.83
N ARG A 45 -18.67 41.69 -30.31
CA ARG A 45 -18.43 42.76 -31.31
C ARG A 45 -18.78 44.21 -30.93
N ASN A 46 -17.73 45.04 -30.88
CA ASN A 46 -17.56 46.11 -31.87
C ASN A 46 -16.08 46.54 -31.97
N LEU A 47 -15.56 46.49 -33.21
CA LEU A 47 -14.33 47.14 -33.62
C LEU A 47 -14.54 48.67 -33.60
N ARG A 48 -13.59 49.42 -33.05
CA ARG A 48 -13.13 50.69 -33.64
C ARG A 48 -11.64 50.87 -33.37
N ALA A 49 -10.94 51.16 -34.46
CA ALA A 49 -9.52 51.44 -34.52
C ALA A 49 -9.23 52.89 -34.10
N THR A 50 -8.15 53.07 -33.34
CA THR A 50 -7.35 54.30 -33.29
C THR A 50 -5.92 53.87 -32.98
N GLY A 51 -5.00 54.21 -33.87
CA GLY A 51 -3.62 53.77 -33.85
C GLY A 51 -2.64 54.70 -33.14
N PHE A 52 -1.38 54.26 -33.21
CA PHE A 52 -0.11 54.96 -32.97
C PHE A 52 0.31 55.27 -31.52
N ALA A 53 1.07 54.35 -30.94
CA ALA A 53 2.43 54.57 -30.47
C ALA A 53 3.08 53.22 -30.13
N GLY A 54 3.67 52.56 -31.14
CA GLY A 54 4.46 51.36 -30.95
C GLY A 54 5.80 51.69 -30.31
N LEU A 55 5.86 51.68 -28.98
CA LEU A 55 7.11 51.56 -28.26
C LEU A 55 7.52 50.08 -28.32
N LEU A 56 8.48 49.77 -29.18
CA LEU A 56 9.22 48.52 -29.20
C LEU A 56 10.00 48.39 -27.87
N ALA A 57 9.31 47.97 -26.81
CA ALA A 57 9.96 47.28 -25.71
C ALA A 57 10.32 45.89 -26.25
N ALA A 58 11.49 45.79 -26.88
CA ALA A 58 12.22 44.55 -26.98
C ALA A 58 12.56 44.12 -25.55
N LEU A 59 11.56 43.56 -24.85
CA LEU A 59 11.80 42.65 -23.75
C LEU A 59 12.56 41.50 -24.39
N GLY A 60 13.88 41.58 -24.27
CA GLY A 60 14.76 40.46 -24.50
C GLY A 60 14.20 39.32 -23.69
N SER A 61 13.50 38.42 -24.36
CA SER A 61 13.31 37.06 -23.95
C SER A 61 14.69 36.42 -24.02
N GLY A 62 15.56 36.82 -23.09
CA GLY A 62 16.72 36.05 -22.73
C GLY A 62 16.15 34.72 -22.30
N GLY A 63 16.21 33.73 -23.19
CA GLY A 63 15.84 32.38 -22.85
C GLY A 63 16.56 32.05 -21.55
N ALA A 64 15.80 31.68 -20.52
CA ALA A 64 16.36 31.22 -19.26
C ALA A 64 17.20 29.99 -19.57
N GLN A 65 18.49 30.19 -19.88
CA GLN A 65 19.44 29.11 -20.06
C GLN A 65 19.70 28.57 -18.66
N ALA A 66 19.12 27.40 -18.38
CA ALA A 66 19.46 26.63 -17.19
C ALA A 66 20.97 26.41 -17.19
N THR A 67 21.65 26.98 -16.21
CA THR A 67 23.10 26.85 -16.06
C THR A 67 23.40 25.50 -15.43
N THR A 68 24.47 24.84 -15.90
CA THR A 68 24.97 23.61 -15.29
C THR A 68 26.17 23.94 -14.41
N TRP A 69 26.02 23.73 -13.11
CA TRP A 69 27.06 23.86 -12.10
C TRP A 69 27.70 22.50 -11.87
N ARG A 70 29.04 22.43 -11.85
CA ARG A 70 29.74 21.18 -11.54
C ARG A 70 30.46 21.30 -10.21
N VAL A 71 30.16 20.37 -9.30
CA VAL A 71 30.74 20.31 -7.96
C VAL A 71 31.71 19.15 -7.88
N GLN A 72 33.00 19.45 -7.66
CA GLN A 72 34.07 18.48 -7.47
C GLN A 72 34.23 18.09 -5.99
N PRO A 73 34.85 16.95 -5.68
CA PRO A 73 35.16 16.60 -4.30
C PRO A 73 35.98 17.69 -3.61
N GLY A 74 35.65 18.00 -2.35
CA GLY A 74 36.28 19.07 -1.57
C GLY A 74 35.70 20.47 -1.78
N GLN A 75 34.83 20.66 -2.79
CA GLN A 75 34.06 21.90 -2.93
C GLN A 75 32.83 21.90 -2.04
N ASP A 76 32.40 23.09 -1.65
CA ASP A 76 31.19 23.30 -0.87
C ASP A 76 29.93 23.16 -1.75
N LEU A 77 29.28 22.00 -1.65
CA LEU A 77 28.04 21.70 -2.35
C LEU A 77 26.90 22.65 -1.92
N GLN A 78 26.80 23.00 -0.64
CA GLN A 78 25.71 23.86 -0.17
C GLN A 78 25.85 25.27 -0.75
N ALA A 79 27.07 25.82 -0.76
CA ALA A 79 27.32 27.13 -1.36
C ALA A 79 26.99 27.17 -2.88
N VAL A 80 27.06 26.04 -3.59
CA VAL A 80 26.62 25.95 -4.99
C VAL A 80 25.10 25.87 -5.09
N LEU A 81 24.45 25.06 -4.26
CA LEU A 81 22.98 24.98 -4.18
C LEU A 81 22.34 26.33 -3.85
N ASP A 82 22.97 27.11 -2.97
CA ASP A 82 22.49 28.44 -2.58
C ASP A 82 22.65 29.47 -3.70
N ARG A 83 23.70 29.36 -4.52
CA ARG A 83 23.99 30.27 -5.64
C ARG A 83 23.22 29.94 -6.92
N ALA A 84 22.90 28.66 -7.15
CA ALA A 84 22.15 28.24 -8.34
C ALA A 84 20.81 28.98 -8.46
N ALA A 85 20.38 29.25 -9.69
CA ALA A 85 19.10 29.86 -9.99
C ALA A 85 18.00 28.80 -10.20
N ASP A 86 16.74 29.23 -10.20
CA ASP A 86 15.63 28.35 -10.56
C ASP A 86 15.80 27.83 -12.01
N GLY A 87 15.66 26.52 -12.18
CA GLY A 87 15.85 25.81 -13.43
C GLY A 87 17.24 25.22 -13.61
N ASP A 88 18.23 25.62 -12.81
CA ASP A 88 19.61 25.16 -12.96
C ASP A 88 19.79 23.66 -12.67
N VAL A 89 20.90 23.12 -13.16
CA VAL A 89 21.36 21.76 -12.87
C VAL A 89 22.65 21.85 -12.06
N VAL A 90 22.69 21.16 -10.93
CA VAL A 90 23.89 20.99 -10.09
C VAL A 90 24.35 19.55 -10.23
N GLU A 91 25.43 19.35 -10.98
CA GLU A 91 26.08 18.05 -11.18
C GLU A 91 27.17 17.83 -10.14
N VAL A 92 26.99 16.82 -9.31
CA VAL A 92 27.92 16.41 -8.27
C VAL A 92 28.80 15.31 -8.82
N ALA A 93 30.11 15.57 -8.93
CA ALA A 93 31.08 14.58 -9.37
C ALA A 93 31.24 13.48 -8.32
N ARG A 94 31.68 12.29 -8.75
CA ARG A 94 31.96 11.17 -7.87
C ARG A 94 32.85 11.58 -6.69
N GLY A 95 32.37 11.33 -5.49
CA GLY A 95 33.07 11.67 -4.25
C GLY A 95 32.19 11.47 -3.02
N ARG A 96 32.73 11.78 -1.85
CA ARG A 96 31.98 11.84 -0.59
C ARG A 96 31.86 13.30 -0.14
N TYR A 97 30.64 13.72 0.12
CA TYR A 97 30.28 15.05 0.59
C TYR A 97 29.63 14.89 1.96
N GLU A 98 30.31 15.38 2.99
CA GLU A 98 29.81 15.32 4.36
C GLU A 98 29.09 16.61 4.70
N GLY A 99 27.88 16.48 5.25
CA GLY A 99 27.05 17.61 5.62
C GLY A 99 25.56 17.30 5.54
N ASN A 100 24.77 18.27 6.00
CA ASN A 100 23.32 18.27 5.85
C ASN A 100 22.97 19.31 4.79
N PHE A 101 22.42 18.85 3.67
CA PHE A 101 22.19 19.69 2.50
C PHE A 101 20.74 20.13 2.38
N VAL A 102 20.52 21.31 1.81
CA VAL A 102 19.19 21.87 1.54
C VAL A 102 19.12 22.27 0.07
N ILE A 103 18.05 21.87 -0.61
CA ILE A 103 17.67 22.36 -1.94
C ILE A 103 16.60 23.44 -1.75
N PRO A 104 16.98 24.73 -1.78
CA PRO A 104 16.05 25.84 -1.49
C PRO A 104 15.23 26.28 -2.71
N LYS A 105 15.61 25.84 -3.91
CA LYS A 105 15.13 26.36 -5.20
C LYS A 105 14.71 25.24 -6.14
N ARG A 106 13.94 25.58 -7.18
CA ARG A 106 13.51 24.64 -8.22
C ARG A 106 14.72 24.30 -9.09
N LEU A 107 15.49 23.27 -8.73
CA LEU A 107 16.69 22.87 -9.47
C LEU A 107 16.80 21.35 -9.58
N THR A 108 17.69 20.88 -10.45
CA THR A 108 18.07 19.47 -10.54
C THR A 108 19.40 19.22 -9.83
N LEU A 109 19.42 18.41 -8.79
CA LEU A 109 20.62 17.87 -8.17
C LEU A 109 20.92 16.48 -8.76
N ARG A 110 21.98 16.37 -9.56
CA ARG A 110 22.35 15.16 -10.29
C ARG A 110 23.69 14.62 -9.82
N GLY A 111 23.73 13.35 -9.45
CA GLY A 111 24.97 12.62 -9.20
C GLY A 111 25.59 12.06 -10.48
N LEU A 112 26.87 12.36 -10.71
CA LEU A 112 27.69 11.74 -11.75
C LEU A 112 28.44 10.55 -11.13
N GLU A 113 28.18 9.34 -11.64
CA GLU A 113 28.73 8.08 -11.11
C GLU A 113 28.42 7.82 -9.62
N ARG A 114 27.22 8.18 -9.16
CA ARG A 114 26.71 7.90 -7.80
C ARG A 114 27.59 8.45 -6.66
N PRO A 115 27.79 9.78 -6.55
CA PRO A 115 28.45 10.38 -5.41
C PRO A 115 27.64 10.21 -4.12
N THR A 116 28.33 10.26 -2.99
CA THR A 116 27.76 10.04 -1.65
C THR A 116 27.54 11.36 -0.93
N LEU A 117 26.29 11.65 -0.57
CA LEU A 117 25.93 12.64 0.44
C LEU A 117 25.78 11.92 1.78
N SER A 118 26.55 12.33 2.79
CA SER A 118 26.60 11.68 4.10
C SER A 118 26.23 12.67 5.20
N GLY A 119 25.11 12.42 5.90
CA GLY A 119 24.59 13.28 6.98
C GLY A 119 25.38 13.20 8.30
N GLY A 120 26.46 12.42 8.35
CA GLY A 120 27.33 12.33 9.52
C GLY A 120 26.65 11.82 10.80
N LEU A 121 25.57 11.04 10.63
CA LEU A 121 24.70 10.53 11.71
C LEU A 121 23.96 11.65 12.47
N LYS A 122 23.73 12.79 11.83
CA LYS A 122 23.02 13.93 12.41
C LYS A 122 21.94 14.44 11.46
N GLY A 123 20.77 14.78 12.00
CA GLY A 123 19.69 15.40 11.24
C GLY A 123 19.23 14.61 10.01
N HIS A 124 18.61 15.33 9.07
CA HIS A 124 18.31 14.81 7.73
C HIS A 124 19.51 15.03 6.81
N THR A 125 19.86 14.05 5.98
CA THR A 125 21.02 14.19 5.07
C THR A 125 20.74 15.20 3.95
N LEU A 126 19.56 15.14 3.34
CA LEU A 126 19.12 16.06 2.29
C LEU A 126 17.69 16.55 2.54
N LYS A 127 17.48 17.86 2.61
CA LYS A 127 16.16 18.50 2.68
C LYS A 127 15.80 19.12 1.34
N ILE A 128 14.60 18.84 0.84
CA ILE A 128 14.05 19.44 -0.38
C ILE A 128 12.96 20.42 0.04
N ALA A 129 13.25 21.72 -0.05
CA ALA A 129 12.33 22.77 0.36
C ALA A 129 11.50 23.34 -0.81
N ALA A 130 12.02 23.25 -2.03
CA ALA A 130 11.36 23.78 -3.22
C ALA A 130 10.47 22.76 -3.93
N SER A 131 9.36 23.26 -4.49
CA SER A 131 8.57 22.51 -5.46
C SER A 131 9.37 22.27 -6.76
N GLU A 132 9.03 21.20 -7.48
CA GLU A 132 9.62 20.84 -8.77
C GLU A 132 11.14 20.60 -8.77
N ALA A 133 11.72 20.42 -7.59
CA ALA A 133 13.10 19.98 -7.47
C ALA A 133 13.26 18.52 -7.92
N VAL A 134 14.37 18.23 -8.58
CA VAL A 134 14.72 16.88 -9.04
C VAL A 134 15.99 16.44 -8.33
N VAL A 135 15.98 15.25 -7.74
CA VAL A 135 17.15 14.60 -7.14
C VAL A 135 17.37 13.28 -7.83
N GLU A 136 18.54 13.09 -8.43
CA GLU A 136 18.83 11.87 -9.18
C GLU A 136 20.26 11.36 -9.09
N GLY A 137 20.41 10.03 -9.08
CA GLY A 137 21.70 9.38 -9.24
C GLY A 137 22.66 9.55 -8.06
N LEU A 138 22.16 9.80 -6.84
CA LEU A 138 22.96 10.00 -5.64
C LEU A 138 22.97 8.75 -4.74
N LEU A 139 24.02 8.59 -3.96
CA LEU A 139 23.98 7.82 -2.71
C LEU A 139 23.69 8.79 -1.56
N VAL A 140 22.65 8.53 -0.77
CA VAL A 140 22.28 9.36 0.38
C VAL A 140 22.31 8.49 1.64
N THR A 141 23.21 8.81 2.56
CA THR A 141 23.52 7.91 3.68
C THR A 141 23.72 8.65 5.00
N ASN A 142 23.76 7.87 6.08
CA ASN A 142 24.13 8.30 7.42
C ASN A 142 23.29 9.47 7.95
N SER A 143 21.96 9.42 7.80
CA SER A 143 21.09 10.33 8.56
C SER A 143 21.25 10.12 10.07
N GLY A 144 20.79 11.08 10.87
CA GLY A 144 20.56 10.86 12.29
C GLY A 144 19.48 9.81 12.57
N ASP A 145 19.26 9.51 13.85
CA ASP A 145 18.43 8.40 14.31
C ASP A 145 17.33 8.77 15.33
N SER A 146 17.11 10.07 15.56
CA SER A 146 15.94 10.56 16.29
C SER A 146 14.63 10.25 15.56
N LEU A 147 13.82 9.37 16.16
CA LEU A 147 12.42 9.13 15.77
C LEU A 147 11.52 10.33 16.05
N VAL A 148 11.89 11.17 17.04
CA VAL A 148 11.15 12.38 17.41
C VAL A 148 11.30 13.44 16.32
N ASP A 149 12.54 13.65 15.85
CA ASP A 149 12.84 14.61 14.78
C ASP A 149 12.64 14.01 13.38
N GLN A 150 12.27 12.74 13.31
CA GLN A 150 11.97 12.02 12.06
C GLN A 150 13.13 12.10 11.05
N ASN A 151 14.36 11.95 11.53
CA ASN A 151 15.56 12.07 10.71
C ASN A 151 15.50 11.15 9.48
N ALA A 152 15.77 11.71 8.31
CA ALA A 152 15.62 11.00 7.05
C ALA A 152 16.84 11.15 6.15
N GLY A 153 17.07 10.19 5.25
CA GLY A 153 18.03 10.35 4.17
C GLY A 153 17.61 11.53 3.29
N ILE A 154 16.38 11.49 2.79
CA ILE A 154 15.78 12.60 2.03
C ILE A 154 14.48 13.00 2.71
N TRP A 155 14.35 14.28 3.02
CA TRP A 155 13.13 14.87 3.61
C TRP A 155 12.54 15.88 2.63
N VAL A 156 11.29 15.65 2.20
CA VAL A 156 10.53 16.56 1.34
C VAL A 156 9.64 17.41 2.21
N ALA A 157 9.88 18.73 2.15
CA ALA A 157 9.20 19.68 3.01
C ALA A 157 7.70 19.82 2.68
N PRO A 158 6.87 20.17 3.67
CA PRO A 158 5.51 20.63 3.43
C PRO A 158 5.46 21.73 2.36
N GLY A 159 4.62 21.55 1.35
CA GLY A 159 4.48 22.50 0.23
C GLY A 159 5.50 22.31 -0.91
N ALA A 160 6.46 21.39 -0.79
CA ALA A 160 7.38 21.04 -1.89
C ALA A 160 6.71 20.06 -2.87
N HIS A 161 5.76 20.56 -3.66
CA HIS A 161 4.99 19.76 -4.62
C HIS A 161 5.81 19.36 -5.85
N ARG A 162 5.41 18.31 -6.55
CA ARG A 162 6.00 17.84 -7.83
C ARG A 162 7.49 17.54 -7.75
N VAL A 163 7.99 17.22 -6.56
CA VAL A 163 9.39 16.78 -6.37
C VAL A 163 9.59 15.42 -7.02
N VAL A 164 10.74 15.22 -7.65
CA VAL A 164 11.14 13.94 -8.24
C VAL A 164 12.40 13.43 -7.56
N VAL A 165 12.34 12.24 -6.97
CA VAL A 165 13.51 11.53 -6.43
C VAL A 165 13.66 10.23 -7.20
N ARG A 166 14.73 10.08 -7.98
CA ARG A 166 14.88 8.90 -8.84
C ARG A 166 16.29 8.34 -8.95
N ARG A 167 16.39 7.02 -9.11
CA ARG A 167 17.67 6.30 -9.32
C ARG A 167 18.71 6.59 -8.22
N CYS A 168 18.25 6.86 -6.99
CA CYS A 168 19.12 7.06 -5.83
C CYS A 168 19.29 5.76 -5.04
N GLY A 169 20.44 5.62 -4.38
CA GLY A 169 20.68 4.62 -3.35
C GLY A 169 20.60 5.26 -1.97
N LEU A 170 19.66 4.84 -1.14
CA LEU A 170 19.49 5.36 0.21
C LEU A 170 19.84 4.26 1.21
N SER A 171 20.88 4.46 2.00
CA SER A 171 21.39 3.43 2.91
C SER A 171 21.66 3.99 4.29
N TYR A 172 21.51 3.18 5.34
CA TYR A 172 21.89 3.55 6.71
C TYR A 172 21.24 4.85 7.22
N ASN A 173 20.05 5.15 6.71
CA ASN A 173 19.20 6.23 7.19
C ASN A 173 18.13 5.68 8.14
N LEU A 174 17.65 6.50 9.07
CA LEU A 174 16.53 6.11 9.94
C LEU A 174 15.25 5.96 9.11
N PHE A 175 14.79 7.05 8.49
CA PHE A 175 13.81 7.01 7.40
C PHE A 175 14.53 7.14 6.06
N GLY A 176 14.14 6.36 5.05
CA GLY A 176 14.72 6.51 3.71
C GLY A 176 14.30 7.84 3.09
N LEU A 177 13.00 7.94 2.76
CA LEU A 177 12.34 9.18 2.35
C LEU A 177 11.22 9.52 3.33
N TRP A 178 11.16 10.78 3.74
CA TRP A 178 10.03 11.34 4.47
C TRP A 178 9.34 12.39 3.61
N ILE A 179 8.07 12.18 3.28
CA ILE A 179 7.27 13.05 2.42
C ILE A 179 6.01 13.44 3.18
N GLU A 180 5.87 14.73 3.45
CA GLU A 180 4.79 15.26 4.26
C GLU A 180 4.17 16.47 3.60
N ARG A 181 2.85 16.47 3.41
CA ARG A 181 2.10 17.61 2.84
C ARG A 181 2.67 18.10 1.50
N ALA A 182 3.09 17.17 0.66
CA ALA A 182 3.65 17.41 -0.67
C ALA A 182 2.87 16.59 -1.71
N ASN A 183 2.40 17.25 -2.76
CA ASN A 183 1.51 16.65 -3.77
C ASN A 183 2.29 16.30 -5.03
N ASP A 184 1.81 15.30 -5.75
CA ASP A 184 2.31 14.90 -7.07
C ASP A 184 3.80 14.54 -7.05
N VAL A 185 4.31 14.09 -5.91
CA VAL A 185 5.71 13.66 -5.74
C VAL A 185 5.91 12.34 -6.48
N THR A 186 7.03 12.23 -7.21
CA THR A 186 7.43 10.99 -7.87
C THR A 186 8.69 10.43 -7.22
N VAL A 187 8.61 9.19 -6.72
CA VAL A 187 9.73 8.44 -6.17
C VAL A 187 9.93 7.20 -7.03
N GLU A 188 10.98 7.18 -7.86
CA GLU A 188 11.15 6.19 -8.92
C GLU A 188 12.51 5.50 -8.96
N GLY A 189 12.52 4.16 -9.01
CA GLY A 189 13.75 3.41 -9.29
C GLY A 189 14.83 3.58 -8.22
N ASN A 190 14.44 3.85 -6.97
CA ASN A 190 15.37 3.99 -5.86
C ASN A 190 15.58 2.65 -5.15
N THR A 191 16.78 2.46 -4.59
CA THR A 191 17.08 1.34 -3.70
C THR A 191 17.23 1.88 -2.28
N ILE A 192 16.42 1.39 -1.34
CA ILE A 192 16.37 1.87 0.04
C ILE A 192 16.65 0.72 1.01
N THR A 193 17.70 0.86 1.81
CA THR A 193 18.09 -0.12 2.83
C THR A 193 18.24 0.54 4.19
N GLY A 194 17.47 0.07 5.18
CA GLY A 194 17.48 0.62 6.54
C GLY A 194 18.69 0.22 7.40
N LYS A 195 18.69 0.64 8.66
CA LYS A 195 19.70 0.32 9.69
C LYS A 195 19.52 -1.12 10.20
N ARG A 196 20.22 -2.08 9.58
CA ARG A 196 20.07 -3.53 9.85
C ARG A 196 20.45 -3.94 11.28
N ASP A 197 21.33 -3.18 11.90
CA ASP A 197 21.80 -3.32 13.27
C ASP A 197 20.76 -2.88 14.31
N TYR A 198 19.72 -2.14 13.91
CA TYR A 198 18.65 -1.69 14.81
C TYR A 198 17.55 -2.75 14.88
N ASN A 199 16.87 -2.85 16.02
CA ASN A 199 15.63 -3.63 16.10
C ASN A 199 14.55 -3.02 15.21
N SER A 200 13.62 -3.85 14.72
CA SER A 200 12.55 -3.40 13.82
C SER A 200 11.76 -2.19 14.35
N SER A 201 11.49 -2.13 15.65
CA SER A 201 10.76 -1.01 16.28
C SER A 201 11.55 0.32 16.31
N GLN A 202 12.87 0.24 16.30
CA GLN A 202 13.78 1.39 16.36
C GLN A 202 14.14 1.93 14.97
N ARG A 203 13.84 1.19 13.90
CA ARG A 203 14.02 1.66 12.52
C ARG A 203 12.92 2.63 12.14
N GLY A 204 13.23 3.55 11.22
CA GLY A 204 12.22 4.29 10.48
C GLY A 204 11.72 3.49 9.28
N ASN A 205 10.78 4.09 8.56
CA ASN A 205 10.15 3.51 7.38
C ASN A 205 11.00 3.76 6.13
N GLY A 206 10.84 2.93 5.09
CA GLY A 206 11.56 3.10 3.83
C GLY A 206 11.12 4.38 3.13
N ILE A 207 9.82 4.45 2.80
CA ILE A 207 9.16 5.69 2.38
C ILE A 207 8.00 5.94 3.33
N GLN A 208 8.03 7.09 3.99
CA GLN A 208 6.90 7.65 4.72
C GLN A 208 6.17 8.64 3.80
N LEU A 209 4.90 8.39 3.54
CA LEU A 209 4.01 9.26 2.79
C LEU A 209 2.86 9.71 3.68
N TYR A 210 2.81 11.00 4.02
CA TYR A 210 1.83 11.54 4.95
C TYR A 210 1.13 12.78 4.38
N ASN A 211 -0.21 12.75 4.37
CA ASN A 211 -1.06 13.86 3.95
C ASN A 211 -0.72 14.37 2.54
N THR A 212 -0.79 13.49 1.55
CA THR A 212 -0.41 13.79 0.15
C THR A 212 -1.52 13.47 -0.84
N ARG A 213 -1.44 14.05 -2.04
CA ARG A 213 -2.31 13.71 -3.17
C ARG A 213 -1.47 13.43 -4.41
N GLY A 214 -1.82 12.40 -5.19
CA GLY A 214 -1.24 12.17 -6.52
C GLY A 214 0.18 11.60 -6.52
N ALA A 215 0.65 11.05 -5.39
CA ALA A 215 2.00 10.51 -5.30
C ALA A 215 2.21 9.32 -6.24
N ARG A 216 3.42 9.19 -6.80
CA ARG A 216 3.81 8.10 -7.69
C ARG A 216 5.03 7.39 -7.12
N ILE A 217 4.83 6.21 -6.54
CA ILE A 217 5.89 5.39 -5.96
C ILE A 217 6.13 4.20 -6.88
N LEU A 218 7.17 4.29 -7.70
CA LEU A 218 7.35 3.45 -8.88
C LEU A 218 8.68 2.69 -8.86
N ASN A 219 8.64 1.38 -9.08
CA ASN A 219 9.84 0.57 -9.34
C ASN A 219 10.94 0.69 -8.26
N ASN A 220 10.58 0.95 -7.01
CA ASN A 220 11.55 1.05 -5.91
C ASN A 220 11.81 -0.33 -5.28
N GLU A 221 13.03 -0.55 -4.79
CA GLU A 221 13.38 -1.72 -3.99
C GLU A 221 13.66 -1.27 -2.56
N ILE A 222 12.90 -1.78 -1.59
CA ILE A 222 12.91 -1.30 -0.21
C ILE A 222 13.05 -2.48 0.73
N SER A 223 14.08 -2.44 1.57
CA SER A 223 14.38 -3.55 2.47
C SER A 223 15.01 -3.16 3.80
N PHE A 224 14.88 -4.06 4.78
CA PHE A 224 15.47 -3.93 6.11
C PHE A 224 15.15 -2.61 6.83
N VAL A 225 13.96 -2.07 6.60
CA VAL A 225 13.40 -0.92 7.30
C VAL A 225 12.37 -1.41 8.32
N ARG A 226 11.68 -0.50 9.02
CA ARG A 226 10.53 -0.89 9.83
C ARG A 226 9.39 -1.32 8.93
N ASP A 227 8.74 -0.37 8.24
CA ASP A 227 7.75 -0.64 7.20
C ASP A 227 8.29 -0.12 5.87
N ALA A 228 8.19 -0.91 4.79
CA ALA A 228 8.77 -0.52 3.51
C ALA A 228 8.07 0.70 2.92
N LEU A 229 6.74 0.65 2.83
CA LEU A 229 5.90 1.81 2.54
C LEU A 229 4.95 2.04 3.71
N TYR A 230 5.05 3.21 4.34
CA TYR A 230 4.05 3.67 5.30
C TYR A 230 3.28 4.83 4.66
N VAL A 231 1.95 4.67 4.55
CA VAL A 231 1.09 5.63 3.87
C VAL A 231 -0.09 5.96 4.76
N ASP A 232 -0.28 7.25 5.00
CA ASP A 232 -1.35 7.75 5.85
C ASP A 232 -1.94 9.05 5.27
N VAL A 233 -3.27 9.16 5.32
CA VAL A 233 -4.09 10.25 4.76
C VAL A 233 -3.63 10.67 3.36
N SER A 234 -3.38 9.70 2.46
CA SER A 234 -2.84 9.96 1.13
C SER A 234 -3.73 9.39 0.02
N HIS A 235 -4.08 10.22 -0.95
CA HIS A 235 -5.13 9.91 -1.92
C HIS A 235 -4.64 9.97 -3.37
N ASP A 236 -5.33 9.25 -4.25
CA ASP A 236 -5.10 9.31 -5.69
C ASP A 236 -3.64 8.94 -6.09
N ALA A 237 -2.98 8.13 -5.27
CA ALA A 237 -1.59 7.69 -5.45
C ALA A 237 -1.49 6.38 -6.23
N ILE A 238 -0.34 6.21 -6.89
CA ILE A 238 0.00 5.01 -7.68
C ILE A 238 1.25 4.37 -7.09
N PHE A 239 1.09 3.12 -6.66
CA PHE A 239 2.16 2.24 -6.20
C PHE A 239 2.32 1.13 -7.22
N ARG A 240 3.40 1.18 -8.02
CA ARG A 240 3.58 0.24 -9.13
C ARG A 240 4.99 -0.33 -9.20
N GLY A 241 5.09 -1.64 -9.40
CA GLY A 241 6.36 -2.32 -9.69
C GLY A 241 7.37 -2.31 -8.54
N ASN A 242 6.95 -1.99 -7.31
CA ASN A 242 7.87 -1.92 -6.18
C ASN A 242 8.16 -3.32 -5.62
N LYS A 243 9.39 -3.52 -5.12
CA LYS A 243 9.82 -4.70 -4.37
C LYS A 243 9.99 -4.34 -2.90
N LEU A 244 9.21 -4.98 -2.04
CA LEU A 244 9.07 -4.64 -0.62
C LEU A 244 9.39 -5.87 0.23
N HIS A 245 10.56 -5.93 0.87
CA HIS A 245 11.00 -7.17 1.51
C HIS A 245 11.80 -7.03 2.80
N HIS A 246 11.87 -8.12 3.58
CA HIS A 246 12.68 -8.22 4.80
C HIS A 246 12.41 -7.08 5.82
N SER A 247 11.15 -6.67 5.90
CA SER A 247 10.68 -5.60 6.77
C SER A 247 9.51 -6.10 7.63
N ARG A 248 9.03 -5.30 8.59
CA ARG A 248 7.84 -5.65 9.37
C ARG A 248 6.63 -5.72 8.44
N TYR A 249 6.37 -4.66 7.69
CA TYR A 249 5.33 -4.63 6.67
C TYR A 249 5.93 -4.27 5.32
N GLY A 250 5.45 -4.93 4.26
CA GLY A 250 5.62 -4.44 2.89
C GLY A 250 4.90 -3.11 2.73
N THR A 251 3.63 -3.06 3.12
CA THR A 251 2.88 -1.80 3.23
C THR A 251 2.17 -1.72 4.56
N HIS A 252 2.19 -0.54 5.17
CA HIS A 252 1.34 -0.18 6.29
C HIS A 252 0.54 1.04 5.87
N TYR A 253 -0.75 0.84 5.66
CA TYR A 253 -1.59 1.76 4.91
C TYR A 253 -2.86 2.11 5.68
N MET A 254 -3.06 3.40 5.95
CA MET A 254 -4.11 3.92 6.84
C MET A 254 -4.87 5.10 6.20
N ASN A 255 -6.18 5.16 6.37
CA ASN A 255 -7.03 6.34 6.13
C ASN A 255 -6.89 6.98 4.71
N SER A 256 -6.72 6.14 3.69
CA SER A 256 -6.26 6.55 2.35
C SER A 256 -7.13 5.95 1.23
N TYR A 257 -7.43 6.75 0.19
CA TYR A 257 -8.56 6.50 -0.73
C TYR A 257 -8.22 6.73 -2.21
N ARG A 258 -8.83 5.95 -3.11
CA ARG A 258 -8.68 6.03 -4.58
C ARG A 258 -7.25 5.76 -5.06
N ASN A 259 -6.59 4.78 -4.48
CA ASN A 259 -5.20 4.45 -4.79
C ASN A 259 -5.09 3.17 -5.60
N LEU A 260 -4.04 3.10 -6.41
CA LEU A 260 -3.71 1.95 -7.25
C LEU A 260 -2.47 1.23 -6.72
N TRP A 261 -2.62 -0.05 -6.39
CA TRP A 261 -1.55 -0.98 -6.07
C TRP A 261 -1.42 -2.00 -7.20
N GLU A 262 -0.42 -1.84 -8.06
CA GLU A 262 -0.30 -2.64 -9.28
C GLU A 262 1.08 -3.26 -9.47
N GLY A 263 1.13 -4.58 -9.71
CA GLY A 263 2.38 -5.22 -10.12
C GLY A 263 3.51 -5.15 -9.08
N ASN A 264 3.18 -4.95 -7.80
CA ASN A 264 4.18 -4.91 -6.73
C ASN A 264 4.49 -6.32 -6.25
N GLU A 265 5.69 -6.50 -5.70
CA GLU A 265 6.15 -7.74 -5.08
C GLU A 265 6.43 -7.48 -3.59
N SER A 266 5.76 -8.23 -2.70
CA SER A 266 5.95 -8.11 -1.26
C SER A 266 6.23 -9.48 -0.62
N TYR A 267 7.44 -9.65 -0.09
CA TYR A 267 7.92 -10.97 0.30
C TYR A 267 8.91 -10.96 1.45
N TYR A 268 8.97 -12.08 2.17
CA TYR A 268 9.82 -12.23 3.37
C TYR A 268 9.67 -11.08 4.36
N ASN A 269 8.47 -10.52 4.49
CA ASN A 269 8.11 -9.59 5.55
C ASN A 269 7.37 -10.32 6.67
N ARG A 270 7.10 -9.62 7.77
CA ARG A 270 6.10 -10.11 8.72
C ARG A 270 4.70 -10.05 8.11
N GLY A 271 4.26 -8.90 7.60
CA GLY A 271 3.06 -8.78 6.76
C GLY A 271 3.40 -8.25 5.37
N GLY A 272 2.71 -8.75 4.35
CA GLY A 272 2.88 -8.31 2.96
C GLY A 272 2.24 -6.94 2.71
N LEU A 273 1.11 -6.93 1.99
CA LEU A 273 0.34 -5.71 1.77
C LEU A 273 -0.76 -5.58 2.83
N ALA A 274 -0.59 -4.68 3.81
CA ALA A 274 -1.64 -4.33 4.76
C ALA A 274 -2.37 -3.06 4.33
N LEU A 275 -3.67 -3.18 4.04
CA LEU A 275 -4.58 -2.12 3.63
C LEU A 275 -5.69 -1.95 4.68
N MET A 276 -5.65 -0.84 5.41
CA MET A 276 -6.48 -0.61 6.59
C MET A 276 -7.22 0.73 6.52
N GLU A 277 -8.50 0.73 6.85
CA GLU A 277 -9.35 1.94 6.88
C GLU A 277 -9.34 2.67 5.52
N VAL A 278 -9.72 1.94 4.46
CA VAL A 278 -9.61 2.42 3.08
C VAL A 278 -10.89 2.25 2.28
N ARG A 279 -11.01 3.00 1.18
CA ARG A 279 -12.11 2.88 0.20
C ARG A 279 -11.65 3.21 -1.21
N ASP A 280 -12.41 2.72 -2.19
CA ASP A 280 -12.21 3.01 -3.62
C ASP A 280 -10.83 2.61 -4.17
N ASN A 281 -10.17 1.61 -3.58
CA ASN A 281 -8.83 1.21 -3.98
C ASN A 281 -8.85 0.08 -5.02
N VAL A 282 -7.81 0.04 -5.86
CA VAL A 282 -7.58 -1.05 -6.82
C VAL A 282 -6.26 -1.73 -6.49
N VAL A 283 -6.32 -3.03 -6.21
CA VAL A 283 -5.18 -3.88 -5.86
C VAL A 283 -5.11 -5.00 -6.87
N ARG A 284 -4.20 -4.90 -7.84
CA ARG A 284 -4.15 -5.86 -8.93
C ARG A 284 -2.77 -6.29 -9.38
N HIS A 285 -2.65 -7.51 -9.89
CA HIS A 285 -1.41 -8.05 -10.43
C HIS A 285 -0.24 -8.05 -9.44
N ASN A 286 -0.50 -7.94 -8.13
CA ASN A 286 0.55 -7.98 -7.11
C ASN A 286 0.92 -9.42 -6.78
N LYS A 287 2.15 -9.61 -6.33
CA LYS A 287 2.72 -10.89 -5.87
C LYS A 287 3.08 -10.75 -4.39
N THR A 288 2.36 -11.42 -3.51
CA THR A 288 2.64 -11.40 -2.07
C THR A 288 2.97 -12.80 -1.60
N TRP A 289 4.24 -13.04 -1.26
CA TRP A 289 4.69 -14.42 -1.02
C TRP A 289 5.68 -14.60 0.11
N GLY A 290 5.61 -15.76 0.76
CA GLY A 290 6.52 -16.12 1.83
C GLY A 290 6.59 -15.06 2.93
N ASN A 291 5.47 -14.46 3.34
CA ASN A 291 5.39 -13.58 4.50
C ASN A 291 4.99 -14.38 5.75
N SER A 292 5.56 -14.05 6.91
CA SER A 292 5.39 -14.88 8.11
C SER A 292 4.00 -14.77 8.76
N ASP A 293 3.22 -13.73 8.45
CA ASP A 293 1.85 -13.57 8.95
C ASP A 293 0.80 -13.55 7.83
N HIS A 294 0.81 -12.55 6.95
CA HIS A 294 -0.20 -12.45 5.89
C HIS A 294 0.36 -11.96 4.56
N GLY A 295 -0.22 -12.43 3.45
CA GLY A 295 0.10 -11.95 2.10
C GLY A 295 -0.57 -10.60 1.81
N ILE A 296 -1.89 -10.56 1.84
CA ILE A 296 -2.68 -9.34 1.74
C ILE A 296 -3.68 -9.28 2.90
N MET A 297 -3.67 -8.18 3.65
CA MET A 297 -4.66 -7.87 4.68
C MET A 297 -5.58 -6.74 4.21
N LEU A 298 -6.88 -7.01 4.27
CA LEU A 298 -7.96 -6.07 4.01
C LEU A 298 -8.72 -5.88 5.32
N ARG A 299 -8.62 -4.68 5.89
CA ARG A 299 -9.28 -4.37 7.18
C ARG A 299 -10.05 -3.07 7.10
N THR A 300 -11.35 -3.10 7.41
CA THR A 300 -12.20 -1.90 7.36
C THR A 300 -12.08 -1.25 5.97
N LEU A 301 -12.49 -2.01 4.95
CA LEU A 301 -12.31 -1.65 3.54
C LEU A 301 -13.64 -1.70 2.80
N THR A 302 -13.93 -0.67 2.00
CA THR A 302 -15.15 -0.61 1.18
C THR A 302 -14.90 -0.31 -0.29
N ASP A 303 -15.84 -0.68 -1.15
CA ASP A 303 -15.93 -0.22 -2.56
C ASP A 303 -14.62 -0.40 -3.37
N SER A 304 -13.88 -1.47 -3.10
CA SER A 304 -12.53 -1.68 -3.64
C SER A 304 -12.44 -2.95 -4.48
N VAL A 305 -11.49 -2.98 -5.41
CA VAL A 305 -11.25 -4.11 -6.30
C VAL A 305 -9.92 -4.75 -5.97
N ILE A 306 -9.93 -6.05 -5.70
CA ILE A 306 -8.76 -6.88 -5.43
C ILE A 306 -8.76 -8.00 -6.48
N GLU A 307 -7.94 -7.88 -7.50
CA GLU A 307 -8.02 -8.79 -8.64
C GLU A 307 -6.68 -9.25 -9.21
N ASN A 308 -6.64 -10.45 -9.78
CA ASN A 308 -5.48 -10.97 -10.51
C ASN A 308 -4.18 -10.95 -9.68
N ASN A 309 -4.27 -11.03 -8.34
CA ASN A 309 -3.10 -11.09 -7.46
C ASN A 309 -2.66 -12.54 -7.23
N ILE A 310 -1.37 -12.75 -7.01
CA ILE A 310 -0.79 -14.03 -6.59
C ILE A 310 -0.39 -13.92 -5.13
N ILE A 311 -0.99 -14.76 -4.29
CA ILE A 311 -0.81 -14.78 -2.84
C ILE A 311 -0.32 -16.17 -2.43
N ALA A 312 0.98 -16.33 -2.21
CA ALA A 312 1.61 -17.65 -2.11
C ALA A 312 2.42 -17.90 -0.84
N GLY A 313 2.25 -19.05 -0.18
CA GLY A 313 3.19 -19.48 0.86
C GLY A 313 3.24 -18.62 2.14
N ASN A 314 2.18 -17.86 2.43
CA ASN A 314 2.06 -17.06 3.64
C ASN A 314 1.37 -17.85 4.77
N ALA A 315 1.48 -17.41 6.02
CA ALA A 315 0.67 -18.02 7.10
C ALA A 315 -0.83 -17.79 6.87
N ARG A 316 -1.22 -16.60 6.42
CA ARG A 316 -2.56 -16.28 5.91
C ARG A 316 -2.44 -15.68 4.53
N GLY A 317 -3.14 -16.21 3.53
CA GLY A 317 -3.12 -15.62 2.19
C GLY A 317 -3.82 -14.27 2.19
N LEU A 318 -5.16 -14.30 2.17
CA LEU A 318 -6.03 -13.15 2.33
C LEU A 318 -6.54 -13.10 3.77
N PHE A 319 -6.26 -12.02 4.49
CA PHE A 319 -6.90 -11.74 5.77
C PHE A 319 -7.95 -10.65 5.59
N ILE A 320 -9.23 -11.02 5.68
CA ILE A 320 -10.38 -10.17 5.39
C ILE A 320 -11.15 -9.94 6.68
N TYR A 321 -11.22 -8.68 7.11
CA TYR A 321 -11.84 -8.28 8.37
C TYR A 321 -12.62 -6.99 8.17
N ASP A 322 -13.93 -7.00 8.44
CA ASP A 322 -14.79 -5.82 8.28
C ASP A 322 -14.69 -5.22 6.85
N VAL A 323 -14.96 -6.05 5.84
CA VAL A 323 -14.89 -5.65 4.43
C VAL A 323 -16.26 -5.73 3.78
N GLU A 324 -16.67 -4.66 3.08
CA GLU A 324 -17.98 -4.58 2.43
C GLU A 324 -17.89 -4.04 1.00
N TYR A 325 -18.79 -4.50 0.11
CA TYR A 325 -18.86 -4.03 -1.28
C TYR A 325 -17.55 -4.16 -2.08
N ALA A 326 -16.66 -5.05 -1.66
CA ALA A 326 -15.42 -5.31 -2.37
C ALA A 326 -15.62 -6.37 -3.47
N THR A 327 -14.85 -6.25 -4.55
CA THR A 327 -14.77 -7.25 -5.60
C THR A 327 -13.43 -7.98 -5.51
N LEU A 328 -13.47 -9.26 -5.17
CA LEU A 328 -12.31 -10.15 -5.12
C LEU A 328 -12.39 -11.12 -6.30
N LYS A 329 -11.61 -10.86 -7.36
CA LYS A 329 -11.76 -11.58 -8.62
C LYS A 329 -10.44 -12.14 -9.16
N ASN A 330 -10.46 -13.39 -9.63
CA ASN A 330 -9.31 -14.00 -10.32
C ASN A 330 -7.98 -13.99 -9.52
N ASN A 331 -8.05 -13.91 -8.19
CA ASN A 331 -6.86 -14.00 -7.34
C ASN A 331 -6.46 -15.47 -7.18
N TRP A 332 -5.16 -15.72 -7.12
CA TRP A 332 -4.63 -17.05 -6.87
C TRP A 332 -4.01 -17.08 -5.48
N VAL A 333 -4.62 -17.89 -4.64
CA VAL A 333 -4.26 -18.06 -3.24
C VAL A 333 -3.68 -19.46 -3.12
N ILE A 334 -2.35 -19.55 -3.04
CA ILE A 334 -1.61 -20.78 -3.28
C ILE A 334 -0.79 -21.15 -2.04
N ASP A 335 -0.90 -22.39 -1.58
CA ASP A 335 0.05 -22.98 -0.62
C ASP A 335 0.24 -22.16 0.67
N ASN A 336 -0.80 -21.44 1.09
CA ASN A 336 -0.82 -20.73 2.36
C ASN A 336 -1.26 -21.69 3.48
N GLN A 337 -0.87 -21.42 4.74
CA GLN A 337 -1.38 -22.23 5.85
C GLN A 337 -2.90 -22.04 5.99
N ILE A 338 -3.37 -20.80 5.87
CA ILE A 338 -4.79 -20.47 5.68
C ILE A 338 -4.89 -19.67 4.38
N GLY A 339 -5.71 -20.12 3.42
CA GLY A 339 -5.92 -19.41 2.16
C GLY A 339 -6.61 -18.08 2.39
N VAL A 340 -7.83 -18.12 2.93
CA VAL A 340 -8.59 -16.94 3.34
C VAL A 340 -8.98 -17.05 4.80
N HIS A 341 -8.68 -16.03 5.60
CA HIS A 341 -9.25 -15.88 6.93
C HIS A 341 -10.29 -14.76 6.87
N LEU A 342 -11.57 -15.13 6.90
CA LEU A 342 -12.72 -14.25 6.78
C LEU A 342 -13.39 -14.08 8.15
N ALA A 343 -13.44 -12.85 8.66
CA ALA A 343 -13.99 -12.54 9.97
C ALA A 343 -14.76 -11.20 10.00
N ALA A 344 -15.38 -10.92 11.15
CA ALA A 344 -16.01 -9.65 11.49
C ALA A 344 -17.02 -9.13 10.46
N LEU A 345 -17.99 -9.98 10.08
CA LEU A 345 -19.13 -9.59 9.24
C LEU A 345 -18.74 -8.95 7.90
N SER A 346 -17.67 -9.45 7.27
CA SER A 346 -17.26 -9.03 5.93
C SER A 346 -18.26 -9.53 4.87
N THR A 347 -19.34 -8.78 4.68
CA THR A 347 -20.52 -9.18 3.88
C THR A 347 -20.64 -8.35 2.60
N ARG A 348 -21.56 -8.73 1.70
CA ARG A 348 -21.87 -7.96 0.47
C ARG A 348 -20.67 -7.80 -0.47
N ASN A 349 -19.79 -8.80 -0.48
CA ASN A 349 -18.61 -8.84 -1.35
C ASN A 349 -18.87 -9.75 -2.56
N THR A 350 -18.29 -9.41 -3.70
CA THR A 350 -18.30 -10.28 -4.89
C THR A 350 -17.00 -11.07 -4.94
N VAL A 351 -17.05 -12.38 -4.70
CA VAL A 351 -15.87 -13.27 -4.67
C VAL A 351 -15.99 -14.31 -5.78
N GLN A 352 -15.32 -14.10 -6.91
CA GLN A 352 -15.56 -14.85 -8.14
C GLN A 352 -14.27 -15.23 -8.89
N GLY A 353 -14.24 -16.40 -9.52
CA GLY A 353 -13.13 -16.84 -10.38
C GLY A 353 -11.77 -16.96 -9.68
N ASN A 354 -11.72 -16.92 -8.34
CA ASN A 354 -10.47 -17.09 -7.59
C ASN A 354 -10.06 -18.56 -7.56
N ALA A 355 -8.77 -18.82 -7.39
CA ALA A 355 -8.22 -20.16 -7.29
C ALA A 355 -7.54 -20.36 -5.93
N PHE A 356 -8.11 -21.22 -5.10
CA PHE A 356 -7.59 -21.60 -3.78
C PHE A 356 -6.88 -22.95 -3.90
N ILE A 357 -5.58 -22.90 -4.17
CA ILE A 357 -4.80 -24.08 -4.55
C ILE A 357 -3.85 -24.50 -3.43
N ALA A 358 -3.89 -25.77 -3.04
CA ALA A 358 -2.95 -26.38 -2.08
C ALA A 358 -2.82 -25.66 -0.72
N ASN A 359 -3.76 -24.77 -0.35
CA ASN A 359 -3.77 -24.17 0.98
C ASN A 359 -4.12 -25.26 2.00
N ARG A 360 -3.45 -25.26 3.16
CA ARG A 360 -3.71 -26.25 4.21
C ARG A 360 -5.14 -26.13 4.77
N GLU A 361 -5.64 -24.91 4.89
CA GLU A 361 -7.03 -24.58 5.19
C GLU A 361 -7.48 -23.53 4.16
N PRO A 362 -8.22 -23.91 3.09
CA PRO A 362 -8.55 -22.98 2.00
C PRO A 362 -9.30 -21.73 2.46
N VAL A 363 -10.30 -21.89 3.31
CA VAL A 363 -11.07 -20.80 3.89
C VAL A 363 -11.36 -21.11 5.35
N LYS A 364 -10.94 -20.21 6.23
CA LYS A 364 -11.33 -20.15 7.63
C LYS A 364 -12.37 -19.06 7.80
N TYR A 365 -13.63 -19.45 7.97
CA TYR A 365 -14.74 -18.49 8.10
C TYR A 365 -15.26 -18.40 9.54
N VAL A 366 -15.31 -17.18 10.07
CA VAL A 366 -15.83 -16.88 11.40
C VAL A 366 -17.02 -15.93 11.25
N GLY A 367 -18.22 -16.49 11.13
CA GLY A 367 -19.46 -15.72 11.03
C GLY A 367 -20.69 -16.48 11.52
N THR A 368 -21.83 -15.80 11.53
CA THR A 368 -23.10 -16.30 12.08
C THR A 368 -24.11 -16.70 11.02
N ARG A 369 -23.83 -16.40 9.74
CA ARG A 369 -24.68 -16.69 8.58
C ARG A 369 -23.84 -17.19 7.43
N ASP A 370 -24.47 -17.81 6.44
CA ASP A 370 -23.78 -18.21 5.22
C ASP A 370 -23.38 -16.99 4.40
N GLU A 371 -22.17 -17.00 3.87
CA GLU A 371 -21.68 -16.00 2.92
C GLU A 371 -21.64 -16.60 1.53
N ARG A 372 -22.37 -15.99 0.60
CA ARG A 372 -22.44 -16.45 -0.78
C ARG A 372 -21.21 -15.98 -1.54
N TRP A 373 -20.42 -16.93 -2.02
CA TRP A 373 -19.37 -16.71 -3.00
C TRP A 373 -19.78 -17.27 -4.36
N GLY A 374 -19.00 -16.94 -5.38
CA GLY A 374 -19.31 -17.27 -6.76
C GLY A 374 -20.40 -16.37 -7.35
N GLY A 375 -21.01 -16.82 -8.43
CA GLY A 375 -21.94 -16.01 -9.21
C GLY A 375 -22.91 -16.89 -9.98
N ALA A 376 -23.14 -16.57 -11.25
CA ALA A 376 -23.78 -17.48 -12.18
C ALA A 376 -22.87 -18.67 -12.53
N LYS A 377 -23.40 -19.64 -13.27
CA LYS A 377 -22.62 -20.75 -13.85
C LYS A 377 -21.43 -20.19 -14.64
N GLY A 378 -20.22 -20.64 -14.31
CA GLY A 378 -18.96 -20.11 -14.86
C GLY A 378 -18.31 -18.98 -14.05
N GLU A 379 -18.95 -18.44 -13.01
CA GLU A 379 -18.37 -17.37 -12.16
C GLU A 379 -17.86 -17.87 -10.81
N GLY A 380 -18.01 -19.16 -10.51
CA GLY A 380 -17.54 -19.74 -9.26
C GLY A 380 -16.03 -19.80 -9.14
N ASN A 381 -15.58 -20.10 -7.92
CA ASN A 381 -14.19 -20.22 -7.54
C ASN A 381 -13.71 -21.67 -7.64
N HIS A 382 -12.41 -21.88 -7.72
CA HIS A 382 -11.80 -23.20 -7.66
C HIS A 382 -11.20 -23.46 -6.27
N PHE A 383 -11.42 -24.65 -5.72
CA PHE A 383 -10.86 -25.10 -4.44
C PHE A 383 -10.23 -26.48 -4.60
N SER A 384 -8.95 -26.65 -4.25
CA SER A 384 -8.28 -27.96 -4.39
C SER A 384 -8.86 -29.07 -3.51
N ASN A 385 -9.59 -28.72 -2.44
CA ASN A 385 -10.24 -29.69 -1.56
C ASN A 385 -11.71 -29.93 -1.92
N TYR A 386 -12.20 -29.42 -3.05
CA TYR A 386 -13.55 -29.70 -3.51
C TYR A 386 -13.67 -31.17 -3.93
N LEU A 387 -14.59 -31.90 -3.30
CA LEU A 387 -14.82 -33.34 -3.51
C LEU A 387 -16.12 -33.64 -4.29
N GLY A 388 -16.77 -32.62 -4.83
CA GLY A 388 -17.96 -32.81 -5.65
C GLY A 388 -17.63 -33.39 -7.02
N TRP A 389 -18.66 -33.61 -7.82
CA TRP A 389 -18.57 -34.18 -9.15
C TRP A 389 -19.23 -33.26 -10.17
N ASP A 390 -18.88 -33.49 -11.43
CA ASP A 390 -19.41 -32.81 -12.61
C ASP A 390 -19.93 -33.90 -13.55
N ARG A 391 -21.25 -34.10 -13.54
CA ARG A 391 -21.90 -35.20 -14.26
C ARG A 391 -22.19 -34.82 -15.71
N ASP A 392 -22.46 -33.56 -16.00
CA ASP A 392 -22.75 -33.07 -17.35
C ASP A 392 -21.48 -32.65 -18.13
N GLY A 393 -20.32 -32.62 -17.47
CA GLY A 393 -19.00 -32.50 -18.06
C GLY A 393 -18.64 -31.08 -18.49
N ASP A 394 -19.24 -30.08 -17.86
CA ASP A 394 -19.11 -28.68 -18.28
C ASP A 394 -18.05 -27.88 -17.52
N GLY A 395 -17.34 -28.53 -16.59
CA GLY A 395 -16.29 -27.96 -15.77
C GLY A 395 -16.77 -27.26 -14.49
N VAL A 396 -18.07 -27.31 -14.19
CA VAL A 396 -18.69 -26.78 -12.96
C VAL A 396 -19.16 -27.94 -12.10
N GLY A 397 -18.91 -27.85 -10.80
CA GLY A 397 -19.38 -28.86 -9.85
C GLY A 397 -20.89 -28.81 -9.67
N ASP A 398 -21.53 -29.98 -9.72
CA ASP A 398 -22.98 -30.16 -9.48
C ASP A 398 -23.36 -29.96 -8.01
N LEU A 399 -22.39 -30.02 -7.10
CA LEU A 399 -22.58 -29.80 -5.66
C LEU A 399 -22.02 -28.44 -5.22
N PRO A 400 -22.71 -27.69 -4.35
CA PRO A 400 -22.13 -26.49 -3.75
C PRO A 400 -20.86 -26.82 -2.95
N TYR A 401 -19.89 -25.90 -2.96
CA TYR A 401 -18.76 -25.93 -2.05
C TYR A 401 -19.12 -25.26 -0.73
N GLU A 402 -18.70 -25.85 0.39
CA GLU A 402 -18.84 -25.30 1.74
C GLU A 402 -17.47 -25.31 2.46
N ALA A 403 -17.01 -24.13 2.87
CA ALA A 403 -15.71 -23.95 3.54
C ALA A 403 -15.64 -24.53 4.96
N ASN A 404 -16.70 -24.37 5.75
CA ASN A 404 -16.75 -24.84 7.13
C ASN A 404 -17.66 -26.05 7.20
N ASP A 405 -17.13 -27.21 7.58
CA ASP A 405 -17.96 -28.31 8.04
C ASP A 405 -17.90 -28.50 9.56
N LEU A 406 -18.72 -29.43 10.07
CA LEU A 406 -18.77 -29.76 11.49
C LEU A 406 -17.38 -30.18 12.03
N VAL A 407 -16.61 -30.90 11.23
CA VAL A 407 -15.29 -31.40 11.60
C VAL A 407 -14.30 -30.25 11.73
N ASP A 408 -14.36 -29.27 10.83
CA ASP A 408 -13.48 -28.10 10.88
C ASP A 408 -13.70 -27.30 12.16
N ARG A 409 -14.95 -27.04 12.56
CA ARG A 409 -15.27 -26.42 13.87
C ARG A 409 -14.81 -27.24 15.06
N LEU A 410 -15.01 -28.56 15.02
CA LEU A 410 -14.54 -29.46 16.07
C LEU A 410 -13.01 -29.43 16.19
N SER A 411 -12.29 -29.34 15.06
CA SER A 411 -10.82 -29.26 15.04
C SER A 411 -10.31 -27.95 15.64
N TRP A 412 -11.04 -26.85 15.48
CA TRP A 412 -10.70 -25.57 16.09
C TRP A 412 -10.94 -25.59 17.61
N ARG A 413 -12.03 -26.23 18.06
CA ARG A 413 -12.35 -26.37 19.49
C ARG A 413 -11.44 -27.38 20.19
N HIS A 414 -11.06 -28.45 19.49
CA HIS A 414 -10.23 -29.53 20.00
C HIS A 414 -9.06 -29.79 19.03
N PRO A 415 -7.94 -29.08 19.16
CA PRO A 415 -6.79 -29.21 18.26
C PRO A 415 -6.24 -30.64 18.13
N SER A 416 -6.45 -31.51 19.12
CA SER A 416 -6.07 -32.93 19.09
C SER A 416 -6.76 -33.73 17.97
N LEU A 417 -7.95 -33.29 17.49
CA LEU A 417 -8.63 -33.90 16.35
C LEU A 417 -7.81 -33.82 15.06
N ARG A 418 -6.83 -32.92 14.96
CA ARG A 418 -5.94 -32.83 13.80
C ARG A 418 -5.17 -34.13 13.54
N LEU A 419 -4.91 -34.93 14.58
CA LEU A 419 -4.26 -36.25 14.46
C LEU A 419 -5.16 -37.28 13.77
N LEU A 420 -6.48 -37.06 13.73
CA LEU A 420 -7.48 -37.98 13.21
C LEU A 420 -8.06 -37.52 11.86
N MET A 421 -7.57 -36.42 11.27
CA MET A 421 -8.17 -35.82 10.07
C MET A 421 -8.16 -36.75 8.85
N GLY A 422 -7.19 -37.67 8.76
CA GLY A 422 -7.12 -38.70 7.73
C GLY A 422 -7.87 -40.00 8.08
N SER A 423 -8.53 -40.08 9.24
CA SER A 423 -9.20 -41.31 9.67
C SER A 423 -10.54 -41.49 8.95
N PRO A 424 -10.96 -42.75 8.70
CA PRO A 424 -12.28 -43.05 8.15
C PRO A 424 -13.44 -42.49 9.00
N ALA A 425 -13.26 -42.40 10.33
CA ALA A 425 -14.27 -41.84 11.23
C ALA A 425 -14.54 -40.35 10.95
N VAL A 426 -13.47 -39.57 10.72
CA VAL A 426 -13.60 -38.15 10.38
C VAL A 426 -14.20 -37.97 8.98
N GLN A 427 -13.79 -38.78 8.00
CA GLN A 427 -14.37 -38.75 6.65
C GLN A 427 -15.88 -39.09 6.67
N SER A 428 -16.27 -40.14 7.38
CA SER A 428 -17.68 -40.51 7.57
C SER A 428 -18.47 -39.40 8.26
N LEU A 429 -17.90 -38.75 9.28
CA LEU A 429 -18.55 -37.63 9.96
C LEU A 429 -18.76 -36.43 9.02
N ARG A 430 -17.81 -36.14 8.11
CA ARG A 430 -17.99 -35.11 7.08
C ARG A 430 -19.18 -35.43 6.17
N VAL A 431 -19.25 -36.66 5.66
CA VAL A 431 -20.37 -37.12 4.81
C VAL A 431 -21.71 -37.04 5.54
N VAL A 432 -21.77 -37.52 6.79
CA VAL A 432 -22.98 -37.42 7.62
C VAL A 432 -23.37 -35.96 7.84
N SER A 433 -22.42 -35.07 8.17
CA SER A 433 -22.71 -33.65 8.39
C SER A 433 -23.26 -32.94 7.15
N GLN A 434 -22.88 -33.38 5.96
CA GLN A 434 -23.42 -32.88 4.69
C GLN A 434 -24.86 -33.35 4.45
N GLN A 435 -25.22 -34.56 4.89
CA GLN A 435 -26.55 -35.14 4.67
C GLN A 435 -27.61 -34.66 5.67
N PHE A 436 -27.21 -34.17 6.85
CA PHE A 436 -28.11 -33.73 7.92
C PHE A 436 -28.01 -32.22 8.18
N PRO A 437 -28.93 -31.39 7.63
CA PRO A 437 -28.87 -29.93 7.71
C PRO A 437 -28.84 -29.36 9.14
N VAL A 438 -29.35 -30.09 10.14
CA VAL A 438 -29.34 -29.68 11.56
C VAL A 438 -27.92 -29.54 12.14
N LEU A 439 -26.92 -30.20 11.52
CA LEU A 439 -25.52 -30.19 11.94
C LEU A 439 -24.67 -29.14 11.20
N ARG A 440 -25.27 -28.42 10.24
CA ARG A 440 -24.56 -27.45 9.40
C ARG A 440 -24.05 -26.25 10.20
N ALA A 441 -22.85 -25.83 9.87
CA ALA A 441 -22.25 -24.59 10.36
C ALA A 441 -22.51 -23.45 9.37
N PRO A 442 -22.63 -22.19 9.83
CA PRO A 442 -22.45 -21.06 8.94
C PRO A 442 -21.14 -21.18 8.16
N SER A 443 -21.23 -21.09 6.84
CA SER A 443 -20.13 -21.37 5.93
C SER A 443 -20.02 -20.32 4.84
N VAL A 444 -18.86 -20.23 4.19
CA VAL A 444 -18.77 -19.70 2.83
C VAL A 444 -19.34 -20.76 1.89
N VAL A 445 -20.26 -20.34 1.01
CA VAL A 445 -20.97 -21.22 0.08
C VAL A 445 -20.75 -20.74 -1.35
N ASP A 446 -20.15 -21.57 -2.20
CA ASP A 446 -20.08 -21.33 -3.64
C ASP A 446 -21.00 -22.33 -4.35
N ALA A 447 -22.02 -21.84 -5.03
CA ALA A 447 -23.02 -22.69 -5.68
C ALA A 447 -22.53 -23.36 -6.97
N HIS A 448 -21.47 -22.83 -7.58
CA HIS A 448 -20.98 -23.27 -8.88
C HIS A 448 -19.45 -23.40 -8.88
N PRO A 449 -18.85 -24.18 -7.96
CA PRO A 449 -17.41 -24.29 -7.85
C PRO A 449 -16.83 -24.87 -9.14
N ARG A 450 -15.64 -24.42 -9.54
CA ARG A 450 -14.96 -24.90 -10.75
C ARG A 450 -14.20 -26.19 -10.47
N MET A 451 -14.35 -27.19 -11.35
CA MET A 451 -13.63 -28.45 -11.26
C MET A 451 -12.11 -28.31 -11.44
N GLN A 452 -11.68 -27.32 -12.22
CA GLN A 452 -10.27 -27.06 -12.52
C GLN A 452 -9.91 -25.59 -12.22
N PRO A 453 -8.67 -25.32 -11.79
CA PRO A 453 -8.19 -23.95 -11.67
C PRO A 453 -8.07 -23.30 -13.06
N PRO A 454 -8.13 -21.96 -13.16
CA PRO A 454 -7.79 -21.24 -14.38
C PRO A 454 -6.40 -21.63 -14.88
N ALA A 455 -6.26 -21.85 -16.19
CA ALA A 455 -5.02 -22.31 -16.83
C ALA A 455 -3.84 -21.38 -16.50
N SER A 456 -2.77 -21.96 -15.96
CA SER A 456 -1.64 -21.18 -15.45
C SER A 456 -0.42 -21.98 -14.96
N ASN A 457 0.70 -21.27 -14.77
CA ASN A 457 1.94 -21.77 -14.17
C ASN A 457 1.94 -21.76 -12.62
N TRP A 458 0.78 -21.94 -11.95
CA TRP A 458 0.66 -21.85 -10.48
C TRP A 458 1.62 -22.77 -9.70
N LYS A 459 2.07 -23.88 -10.30
CA LYS A 459 3.01 -24.83 -9.68
C LYS A 459 4.36 -24.18 -9.29
N GLU A 460 4.77 -23.11 -9.96
CA GLU A 460 6.02 -22.38 -9.62
C GLU A 460 5.96 -21.66 -8.26
N TRP A 461 4.74 -21.50 -7.72
CA TRP A 461 4.46 -20.81 -6.46
C TRP A 461 4.39 -21.75 -5.26
N LEU A 462 4.43 -23.07 -5.48
CA LEU A 462 4.51 -24.05 -4.40
C LEU A 462 5.88 -23.97 -3.69
N GLY A 463 5.90 -24.19 -2.38
CA GLY A 463 7.11 -24.19 -1.56
C GLY A 463 7.69 -22.80 -1.26
N ARG A 464 7.02 -21.72 -1.68
CA ARG A 464 7.44 -20.32 -1.45
C ARG A 464 7.13 -19.87 -0.01
N HIS A 465 7.68 -20.56 0.99
CA HIS A 465 7.39 -20.27 2.39
C HIS A 465 8.41 -19.32 3.04
N PHE A 466 7.98 -18.63 4.09
CA PHE A 466 8.89 -17.93 5.00
C PHE A 466 9.71 -18.98 5.77
N SER A 467 11.02 -19.02 5.57
CA SER A 467 11.92 -19.86 6.38
C SER A 467 12.12 -19.19 7.74
N ASN A 468 11.81 -19.89 8.82
CA ASN A 468 12.03 -19.43 10.20
C ASN A 468 13.50 -19.15 10.51
#